data_AF-A0A916EGZ0-F1
#
_entry.id   AF-A0A916EGZ0-F1
#
_cell.length_a   1.000
_cell.length_b   1.000
_cell.length_c   1.000
_cell.angle_alpha   90.00
_cell.angle_beta   90.00
_cell.angle_gamma   90.00
#
_symmetry.space_group_name_H-M   'P 1'
#
loop_
_entity.id
_entity.type
_entity.pdbx_description
1 polymer ?
#
loop_
_entity_poly.entity_id
_entity_poly.type
_entity_poly.pdbx_seq_one_letter_code
_entity_poly.pdbx_strand_id
1 'polypeptide(L)'
;MQNSIEDFGPCRGFWQFPMERFCGMLIPLVSSRKLPYVNLFNNVLMQERFKYLQFLPIYNEKVFSNFKEKEKKTWPVHRVYSNELYVHKYEFYSPFVNCVLTKNEVIKLKQCYAAIFQKNTSEITNIKENYAKYGKLRTKDGNIISSKWWKKENDSSRNDFCVAINLTVDLQERNYRAPLNLKEEEIFGQIEYFMVHEFQNQERMFAYIRKIKKLEKNSSVNLKFFDSFGPLQYVEVIGIDRNVRFFEVLLEKKKYYYIIDKYENW
;
A
#
# COMPACT_ATOMS: atom_id res chain seq x y z
N MET A 1 17.92 -10.88 -37.59
CA MET A 1 17.59 -10.57 -36.18
C MET A 1 18.00 -9.13 -35.94
N GLN A 2 17.07 -8.20 -36.12
CA GLN A 2 17.35 -6.75 -36.11
C GLN A 2 16.54 -6.13 -34.96
N ASN A 3 17.28 -5.73 -33.93
CA ASN A 3 17.10 -4.57 -33.04
C ASN A 3 15.86 -4.45 -32.15
N SER A 4 16.00 -5.06 -30.96
CA SER A 4 15.17 -5.01 -29.74
C SER A 4 15.02 -3.63 -29.05
N ILE A 5 15.20 -2.51 -29.76
CA ILE A 5 15.08 -1.14 -29.19
C ILE A 5 14.02 -0.32 -29.94
N GLU A 6 13.82 -0.55 -31.23
CA GLU A 6 12.87 0.21 -32.06
C GLU A 6 11.41 -0.17 -31.79
N ASP A 7 11.17 -1.40 -31.32
CA ASP A 7 9.82 -1.91 -31.00
C ASP A 7 9.26 -1.37 -29.66
N PHE A 8 10.13 -0.85 -28.79
CA PHE A 8 9.71 -0.22 -27.55
C PHE A 8 9.49 1.27 -27.82
N GLY A 9 8.29 1.77 -27.49
CA GLY A 9 7.80 3.10 -27.83
C GLY A 9 8.78 4.27 -27.60
N PRO A 10 8.47 5.47 -28.12
CA PRO A 10 9.42 6.55 -28.38
C PRO A 10 10.46 6.70 -27.26
N CYS A 11 11.75 6.72 -27.62
CA CYS A 11 12.91 6.65 -26.70
C CYS A 11 12.81 7.50 -25.43
N ARG A 12 12.05 8.60 -25.45
CA ARG A 12 11.85 9.49 -24.31
C ARG A 12 10.83 9.02 -23.28
N GLY A 13 9.87 8.17 -23.63
CA GLY A 13 8.85 7.68 -22.70
C GLY A 13 9.25 6.38 -22.02
N PHE A 14 9.49 5.34 -22.81
CA PHE A 14 9.73 3.99 -22.30
C PHE A 14 11.06 3.87 -21.53
N TRP A 15 12.13 4.47 -22.05
CA TRP A 15 13.46 4.32 -21.48
C TRP A 15 13.79 5.33 -20.39
N GLN A 16 13.02 6.42 -20.23
CA GLN A 16 13.33 7.45 -19.24
C GLN A 16 13.35 6.87 -17.82
N PHE A 17 12.32 6.10 -17.43
CA PHE A 17 12.25 5.56 -16.08
C PHE A 17 13.31 4.46 -15.80
N PRO A 18 13.54 3.47 -16.69
CA PRO A 18 14.66 2.54 -16.55
C PRO A 18 16.02 3.24 -16.48
N MET A 19 16.26 4.25 -17.32
CA MET A 19 17.53 4.98 -17.34
C MET A 19 17.72 5.85 -16.10
N GLU A 20 16.67 6.52 -15.61
CA GLU A 20 16.73 7.27 -14.35
C GLU A 20 17.06 6.37 -13.17
N ARG A 21 16.44 5.18 -13.10
CA ARG A 21 16.71 4.21 -12.05
C ARG A 21 18.13 3.65 -12.15
N PHE A 22 18.58 3.32 -13.36
CA PHE A 22 19.93 2.83 -13.61
C PHE A 22 20.99 3.88 -13.25
N CYS A 23 20.83 5.12 -13.72
CA CYS A 23 21.69 6.24 -13.34
C CYS A 23 21.65 6.49 -11.82
N GLY A 24 20.47 6.42 -11.20
CA GLY A 24 20.29 6.51 -9.76
C GLY A 24 21.07 5.44 -8.98
N MET A 25 21.23 4.23 -9.53
CA MET A 25 22.06 3.18 -8.95
C MET A 25 23.56 3.45 -9.12
N LEU A 26 23.98 4.10 -10.21
CA LEU A 26 25.39 4.38 -10.50
C LEU A 26 25.91 5.63 -9.78
N ILE A 27 25.08 6.65 -9.57
CA ILE A 27 25.47 7.92 -8.91
C ILE A 27 26.18 7.69 -7.56
N PRO A 28 25.69 6.84 -6.65
CA PRO A 28 26.38 6.55 -5.38
C PRO A 28 27.76 5.92 -5.54
N LEU A 29 28.04 5.28 -6.68
CA LEU A 29 29.33 4.66 -6.98
C LEU A 29 30.37 5.66 -7.46
N VAL A 30 30.01 6.94 -7.64
CA VAL A 30 30.96 8.00 -8.00
C VAL A 30 31.38 8.74 -6.73
N SER A 31 32.31 8.15 -5.98
CA SER A 31 32.85 8.74 -4.75
C SER A 31 33.92 9.81 -5.01
N SER A 32 34.56 9.81 -6.19
CA SER A 32 35.56 10.81 -6.59
C SER A 32 35.05 11.74 -7.68
N ARG A 33 35.15 13.06 -7.42
CA ARG A 33 34.85 14.10 -8.42
C ARG A 33 36.00 14.38 -9.39
N LYS A 34 37.23 13.96 -9.06
CA LYS A 34 38.43 14.25 -9.87
C LYS A 34 38.57 13.32 -11.09
N LEU A 35 38.21 12.04 -10.92
CA LEU A 35 38.23 11.02 -11.98
C LEU A 35 36.96 10.15 -11.89
N PRO A 36 35.79 10.71 -12.22
CA PRO A 36 34.50 10.08 -11.94
C PRO A 36 34.32 8.75 -12.69
N TYR A 37 34.73 8.67 -13.95
CA TYR A 37 34.57 7.46 -14.76
C TYR A 37 35.46 6.31 -14.32
N VAL A 38 36.71 6.59 -13.95
CA VAL A 38 37.66 5.58 -13.43
C VAL A 38 37.17 5.04 -12.09
N ASN A 39 36.68 5.92 -11.23
CA ASN A 39 36.13 5.56 -9.93
C ASN A 39 34.86 4.72 -10.07
N LEU A 40 33.94 5.13 -10.95
CA LEU A 40 32.74 4.36 -11.27
C LEU A 40 33.10 2.96 -11.78
N PHE A 41 34.00 2.87 -12.76
CA PHE A 41 34.43 1.60 -13.32
C PHE A 41 35.02 0.68 -12.25
N ASN A 42 35.91 1.19 -11.41
CA ASN A 42 36.52 0.42 -10.34
C ASN A 42 35.48 -0.06 -9.32
N ASN A 43 34.50 0.78 -8.96
CA ASN A 43 33.45 0.40 -8.01
C ASN A 43 32.49 -0.64 -8.59
N VAL A 44 32.12 -0.52 -9.87
CA VAL A 44 31.33 -1.55 -10.57
C VAL A 44 32.11 -2.86 -10.64
N LEU A 45 33.39 -2.81 -11.04
CA LEU A 45 34.26 -3.99 -11.10
C LEU A 45 34.42 -4.65 -9.72
N MET A 46 34.56 -3.84 -8.67
CA MET A 46 34.68 -4.32 -7.30
C MET A 46 33.39 -5.00 -6.83
N GLN A 47 32.22 -4.45 -7.13
CA GLN A 47 30.93 -5.08 -6.84
C GLN A 47 30.76 -6.41 -7.56
N GLU A 48 31.09 -6.47 -8.86
CA GLU A 48 31.05 -7.71 -9.62
C GLU A 48 31.99 -8.77 -9.04
N ARG A 49 33.25 -8.40 -8.77
CA ARG A 49 34.23 -9.31 -8.13
C ARG A 49 33.75 -9.78 -6.75
N PHE A 50 33.15 -8.90 -5.96
CA PHE A 50 32.58 -9.27 -4.67
C PHE A 50 31.43 -10.28 -4.82
N LYS A 51 30.55 -10.11 -5.81
CA LYS A 51 29.51 -11.11 -6.11
C LYS A 51 30.13 -12.46 -6.45
N TYR A 52 31.22 -12.51 -7.22
CA TYR A 52 31.87 -13.78 -7.56
C TYR A 52 32.40 -14.54 -6.34
N LEU A 53 32.77 -13.85 -5.26
CA LEU A 53 33.24 -14.49 -4.03
C LEU A 53 32.18 -15.43 -3.42
N GLN A 54 30.88 -15.21 -3.68
CA GLN A 54 29.81 -16.07 -3.20
C GLN A 54 29.87 -17.50 -3.79
N PHE A 55 30.48 -17.66 -4.97
CA PHE A 55 30.62 -18.97 -5.62
C PHE A 55 31.85 -19.74 -5.15
N LEU A 56 32.77 -19.09 -4.43
CA LEU A 56 33.94 -19.74 -3.85
C LEU A 56 33.56 -20.31 -2.47
N PRO A 57 33.63 -21.65 -2.26
CA PRO A 57 33.14 -22.29 -1.03
C PRO A 57 33.70 -21.69 0.26
N ILE A 58 35.00 -21.39 0.27
CA ILE A 58 35.73 -20.82 1.42
C ILE A 58 35.14 -19.47 1.86
N TYR A 59 34.80 -18.61 0.91
CA TYR A 59 34.25 -17.28 1.17
C TYR A 59 32.75 -17.35 1.40
N ASN A 60 32.04 -18.24 0.69
CA ASN A 60 30.61 -18.46 0.89
C ASN A 60 30.31 -18.85 2.34
N GLU A 61 31.06 -19.78 2.92
CA GLU A 61 30.87 -20.21 4.30
C GLU A 61 31.33 -19.20 5.34
N LYS A 62 32.38 -18.41 5.10
CA LYS A 62 32.91 -17.46 6.09
C LYS A 62 32.25 -16.09 6.06
N VAL A 63 31.91 -15.61 4.87
CA VAL A 63 31.42 -14.24 4.66
C VAL A 63 29.92 -14.27 4.38
N PHE A 64 29.46 -15.09 3.43
CA PHE A 64 28.10 -15.06 2.92
C PHE A 64 27.09 -15.88 3.74
N SER A 65 27.54 -16.85 4.54
CA SER A 65 26.70 -17.59 5.50
C SER A 65 25.99 -16.67 6.50
N ASN A 66 26.62 -15.57 6.90
CA ASN A 66 26.04 -14.54 7.76
C ASN A 66 24.93 -13.72 7.07
N PHE A 67 24.89 -13.74 5.74
CA PHE A 67 23.89 -13.08 4.90
C PHE A 67 22.84 -14.03 4.35
N LYS A 68 23.01 -15.36 4.50
CA LYS A 68 21.91 -16.32 4.29
C LYS A 68 20.75 -15.89 5.18
N GLU A 69 19.52 -16.10 4.71
CA GLU A 69 18.31 -15.75 5.44
C GLU A 69 18.42 -16.26 6.86
N LYS A 70 18.74 -15.34 7.79
CA LYS A 70 18.63 -15.60 9.21
C LYS A 70 17.19 -16.03 9.46
N GLU A 71 17.01 -16.99 10.37
CA GLU A 71 15.70 -17.48 10.83
C GLU A 71 14.66 -16.35 10.86
N LYS A 72 13.40 -16.66 10.47
CA LYS A 72 12.28 -15.70 10.37
C LYS A 72 12.40 -14.66 11.48
N LYS A 73 12.84 -13.44 11.12
CA LYS A 73 13.10 -12.38 12.10
C LYS A 73 11.80 -12.11 12.85
N THR A 74 11.72 -12.53 14.11
CA THR A 74 10.65 -12.15 15.02
C THR A 74 10.86 -10.70 15.39
N TRP A 75 10.12 -9.81 14.73
CA TRP A 75 10.12 -8.40 15.08
C TRP A 75 9.23 -8.16 16.30
N PRO A 76 9.55 -7.17 17.14
CA PRO A 76 8.64 -6.77 18.19
C PRO A 76 7.38 -6.14 17.58
N VAL A 77 6.23 -6.34 18.22
CA VAL A 77 4.89 -5.93 17.74
C VAL A 77 4.82 -4.45 17.34
N HIS A 78 5.46 -3.56 18.10
CA HIS A 78 5.50 -2.13 17.79
C HIS A 78 6.22 -1.78 16.47
N ARG A 79 7.01 -2.72 15.91
CA ARG A 79 7.78 -2.52 14.69
C ARG A 79 7.10 -3.17 13.49
N VAL A 80 6.77 -4.45 13.61
CA VAL A 80 6.06 -5.22 12.58
C VAL A 80 5.01 -6.08 13.25
N TYR A 81 3.80 -6.08 12.71
CA TYR A 81 2.71 -6.93 13.19
C TYR A 81 2.01 -7.63 12.03
N SER A 82 1.78 -8.93 12.18
CA SER A 82 0.95 -9.76 11.34
C SER A 82 0.43 -10.91 12.21
N ASN A 83 -0.67 -11.54 11.82
CA ASN A 83 -1.24 -12.68 12.54
C ASN A 83 -1.59 -13.82 11.58
N GLU A 84 -2.02 -14.96 12.14
CA GLU A 84 -2.35 -16.19 11.42
C GLU A 84 -3.33 -16.01 10.25
N LEU A 85 -4.23 -15.03 10.32
CA LEU A 85 -5.21 -14.74 9.27
C LEU A 85 -4.59 -14.03 8.06
N TYR A 86 -3.49 -13.30 8.27
CA TYR A 86 -2.87 -12.45 7.26
C TYR A 86 -1.40 -12.81 6.96
N VAL A 87 -0.91 -13.92 7.51
CA VAL A 87 0.52 -14.32 7.44
C VAL A 87 1.04 -14.25 6.01
N HIS A 88 2.20 -13.61 5.87
CA HIS A 88 2.95 -13.44 4.61
C HIS A 88 2.23 -12.66 3.52
N LYS A 89 0.99 -12.21 3.73
CA LYS A 89 0.25 -11.35 2.80
C LYS A 89 0.15 -9.92 3.30
N TYR A 90 -0.17 -9.70 4.58
CA TYR A 90 -0.30 -8.35 5.11
C TYR A 90 0.48 -8.19 6.41
N GLU A 91 1.23 -7.09 6.48
CA GLU A 91 2.05 -6.74 7.64
C GLU A 91 1.88 -5.25 7.94
N PHE A 92 1.60 -4.91 9.19
CA PHE A 92 1.69 -3.53 9.65
C PHE A 92 3.11 -3.18 10.05
N TYR A 93 3.46 -1.91 9.82
CA TYR A 93 4.75 -1.35 10.19
C TYR A 93 4.57 -0.08 11.01
N SER A 94 5.57 0.19 11.85
CA SER A 94 5.72 1.45 12.60
C SER A 94 5.49 2.69 11.72
N PRO A 95 4.90 3.78 12.24
CA PRO A 95 4.66 4.13 13.66
C PRO A 95 3.58 3.27 14.34
N PHE A 96 3.73 3.07 15.65
CA PHE A 96 2.83 2.28 16.52
C PHE A 96 2.41 3.10 17.74
N VAL A 97 1.11 3.13 18.04
CA VAL A 97 0.55 3.77 19.25
C VAL A 97 -0.67 2.98 19.75
N ASN A 98 -0.78 2.76 21.05
CA ASN A 98 -2.00 2.24 21.67
C ASN A 98 -3.02 3.38 21.84
N CYS A 99 -4.27 3.13 21.46
CA CYS A 99 -5.34 4.12 21.44
C CYS A 99 -6.63 3.54 22.02
N VAL A 100 -7.56 4.44 22.37
CA VAL A 100 -8.92 4.11 22.80
C VAL A 100 -9.91 4.60 21.73
N LEU A 101 -10.90 3.78 21.39
CA LEU A 101 -11.92 4.11 20.39
C LEU A 101 -12.84 5.23 20.90
N THR A 102 -13.13 6.18 20.03
CA THR A 102 -14.20 7.15 20.27
C THR A 102 -15.58 6.53 20.03
N LYS A 103 -16.64 7.11 20.59
CA LYS A 103 -18.02 6.62 20.41
C LYS A 103 -18.41 6.45 18.93
N ASN A 104 -17.97 7.37 18.07
CA ASN A 104 -18.24 7.31 16.63
C ASN A 104 -17.47 6.17 15.94
N GLU A 105 -16.22 5.95 16.34
CA GLU A 105 -15.41 4.84 15.85
C GLU A 105 -16.00 3.49 16.27
N VAL A 106 -16.49 3.37 17.52
CA VAL A 106 -17.19 2.15 17.98
C VAL A 106 -18.39 1.83 17.08
N ILE A 107 -19.24 2.83 16.75
CA ILE A 107 -20.41 2.61 15.90
C ILE A 107 -19.99 2.09 14.52
N LYS A 108 -18.98 2.71 13.90
CA LYS A 108 -18.48 2.31 12.57
C LYS A 108 -17.80 0.95 12.58
N LEU A 109 -17.10 0.64 13.66
CA LEU A 109 -16.44 -0.65 13.82
C LEU A 109 -17.47 -1.77 14.01
N LYS A 110 -18.56 -1.52 14.77
CA LYS A 110 -19.70 -2.45 14.84
C LYS A 110 -20.31 -2.71 13.48
N GLN A 111 -20.53 -1.67 12.68
CA GLN A 111 -21.04 -1.82 11.30
C GLN A 111 -20.09 -2.66 10.43
N CYS A 112 -18.78 -2.47 10.57
CA CYS A 112 -17.78 -3.26 9.85
C CYS A 112 -17.81 -4.74 10.26
N TYR A 113 -17.85 -5.03 11.57
CA TYR A 113 -17.98 -6.41 12.06
C TYR A 113 -19.30 -7.06 11.66
N ALA A 114 -20.40 -6.31 11.72
CA ALA A 114 -21.71 -6.77 11.27
C ALA A 114 -21.67 -7.21 9.81
N ALA A 115 -21.02 -6.44 8.94
CA ALA A 115 -20.82 -6.79 7.54
C ALA A 115 -19.94 -8.04 7.37
N ILE A 116 -18.83 -8.14 8.11
CA ILE A 116 -17.90 -9.30 8.05
C ILE A 116 -18.59 -10.60 8.47
N PHE A 117 -19.36 -10.57 9.55
CA PHE A 117 -20.05 -11.75 10.09
C PHE A 117 -21.43 -11.97 9.48
N GLN A 118 -21.90 -11.10 8.58
CA GLN A 118 -23.24 -11.11 8.00
C GLN A 118 -24.34 -11.13 9.08
N LYS A 119 -24.18 -10.28 10.09
CA LYS A 119 -25.08 -10.16 11.24
C LYS A 119 -25.65 -8.75 11.36
N ASN A 120 -26.71 -8.59 12.15
CA ASN A 120 -27.20 -7.26 12.48
C ASN A 120 -26.20 -6.51 13.38
N THR A 121 -26.14 -5.18 13.24
CA THR A 121 -25.27 -4.35 14.09
C THR A 121 -25.60 -4.49 15.58
N SER A 122 -26.87 -4.75 15.91
CA SER A 122 -27.35 -4.99 17.28
C SER A 122 -26.77 -6.26 17.91
N GLU A 123 -26.39 -7.25 17.11
CA GLU A 123 -25.80 -8.51 17.58
C GLU A 123 -24.30 -8.35 17.91
N ILE A 124 -23.66 -7.27 17.44
CA ILE A 124 -22.26 -6.95 17.74
C ILE A 124 -22.19 -6.20 19.08
N THR A 125 -22.15 -6.98 20.16
CA THR A 125 -21.98 -6.51 21.54
C THR A 125 -20.55 -6.72 22.02
N ASN A 126 -20.14 -6.02 23.09
CA ASN A 126 -18.85 -6.22 23.78
C ASN A 126 -17.59 -5.94 22.94
N ILE A 127 -17.56 -4.83 22.19
CA ILE A 127 -16.35 -4.35 21.53
C ILE A 127 -15.37 -3.79 22.59
N LYS A 128 -14.11 -4.24 22.53
CA LYS A 128 -13.04 -3.67 23.36
C LYS A 128 -12.73 -2.24 22.88
N GLU A 129 -12.60 -1.30 23.79
CA GLU A 129 -12.30 0.08 23.40
C GLU A 129 -10.82 0.28 23.03
N ASN A 130 -9.93 -0.58 23.53
CA ASN A 130 -8.51 -0.49 23.26
C ASN A 130 -8.16 -1.10 21.90
N TYR A 131 -7.31 -0.40 21.15
CA TYR A 131 -6.79 -0.87 19.88
C TYR A 131 -5.35 -0.40 19.66
N ALA A 132 -4.62 -1.13 18.83
CA ALA A 132 -3.29 -0.74 18.39
C ALA A 132 -3.37 -0.02 17.04
N LYS A 133 -2.79 1.17 16.94
CA LYS A 133 -2.74 1.98 15.72
C LYS A 133 -1.39 1.84 15.04
N TYR A 134 -1.41 1.69 13.71
CA TYR A 134 -0.23 1.59 12.85
C TYR A 134 -0.27 2.63 11.74
N GLY A 135 0.91 3.06 11.28
CA GLY A 135 1.02 4.06 10.22
C GLY A 135 1.27 3.50 8.82
N LYS A 136 1.64 2.23 8.69
CA LYS A 136 1.99 1.63 7.40
C LYS A 136 1.47 0.20 7.28
N LEU A 137 1.11 -0.17 6.06
CA LEU A 137 0.70 -1.51 5.66
C LEU A 137 1.58 -1.97 4.49
N ARG A 138 2.09 -3.19 4.57
CA ARG A 138 2.60 -3.93 3.42
C ARG A 138 1.48 -4.82 2.89
N THR A 139 1.18 -4.74 1.60
CA THR A 139 0.17 -5.58 0.94
C THR A 139 0.75 -6.92 0.48
N LYS A 140 -0.12 -7.80 -0.02
CA LYS A 140 0.23 -9.14 -0.55
C LYS A 140 1.31 -9.08 -1.64
N ASP A 141 1.32 -8.00 -2.41
CA ASP A 141 2.27 -7.78 -3.51
C ASP A 141 3.60 -7.14 -3.03
N GLY A 142 3.75 -6.94 -1.72
CA GLY A 142 4.94 -6.32 -1.11
C GLY A 142 4.96 -4.80 -1.17
N ASN A 143 3.94 -4.16 -1.72
CA ASN A 143 3.82 -2.70 -1.77
C ASN A 143 3.57 -2.12 -0.38
N ILE A 144 4.23 -1.01 -0.05
CA ILE A 144 4.03 -0.29 1.20
C ILE A 144 3.06 0.87 0.98
N ILE A 145 1.98 0.87 1.74
CA ILE A 145 0.96 1.90 1.79
C ILE A 145 1.08 2.62 3.13
N SER A 146 1.18 3.94 3.10
CA SER A 146 1.27 4.77 4.30
C SER A 146 -0.11 5.29 4.69
N SER A 147 -0.25 5.80 5.91
CA SER A 147 -1.44 6.50 6.37
C SER A 147 -1.22 8.01 6.45
N LYS A 148 -2.31 8.77 6.40
CA LYS A 148 -2.28 10.23 6.55
C LYS A 148 -1.79 10.67 7.93
N TRP A 149 -2.06 9.87 8.98
CA TRP A 149 -1.55 10.11 10.33
C TRP A 149 -0.01 10.23 10.39
N TRP A 150 0.71 9.58 9.49
CA TRP A 150 2.17 9.64 9.43
C TRP A 150 2.72 10.74 8.50
N LYS A 151 1.87 11.52 7.83
CA LYS A 151 2.34 12.53 6.86
C LYS A 151 3.18 13.59 7.58
N LYS A 152 4.48 13.65 7.27
CA LYS A 152 5.36 14.75 7.69
C LYS A 152 5.04 15.97 6.82
N GLU A 153 4.88 17.14 7.43
CA GLU A 153 4.48 18.39 6.76
C GLU A 153 5.40 18.78 5.60
N ASN A 154 6.67 18.35 5.63
CA ASN A 154 7.68 18.68 4.62
C ASN A 154 7.78 17.69 3.43
N ASP A 155 7.01 16.59 3.42
CA ASP A 155 7.03 15.62 2.32
C ASP A 155 5.71 15.66 1.52
N SER A 156 5.55 16.74 0.75
CA SER A 156 4.41 16.94 -0.16
C SER A 156 4.43 15.98 -1.36
N SER A 157 5.51 15.23 -1.55
CA SER A 157 5.78 14.46 -2.77
C SER A 157 5.27 13.01 -2.74
N ARG A 158 5.04 12.44 -1.55
CA ARG A 158 4.66 11.02 -1.35
C ARG A 158 3.24 10.88 -0.79
N ASN A 159 2.24 11.06 -1.64
CA ASN A 159 0.82 10.76 -1.34
C ASN A 159 0.57 9.24 -1.38
N ASP A 160 1.23 8.49 -0.49
CA ASP A 160 1.19 7.02 -0.48
C ASP A 160 0.04 6.47 0.39
N PHE A 161 -0.99 7.29 0.62
CA PHE A 161 -2.13 6.98 1.49
C PHE A 161 -3.48 6.94 0.75
N CYS A 162 -3.51 7.19 -0.56
CA CYS A 162 -4.69 6.97 -1.37
C CYS A 162 -4.67 5.52 -1.92
N VAL A 163 -5.82 4.86 -1.90
CA VAL A 163 -5.93 3.43 -2.26
C VAL A 163 -7.17 3.12 -3.08
N ALA A 164 -7.04 2.10 -3.94
CA ALA A 164 -8.14 1.35 -4.50
C ALA A 164 -8.47 0.17 -3.57
N ILE A 165 -9.75 -0.08 -3.38
CA ILE A 165 -10.28 -1.07 -2.44
C ILE A 165 -11.34 -1.87 -3.18
N ASN A 166 -11.21 -3.19 -3.13
CA ASN A 166 -12.21 -4.10 -3.66
C ASN A 166 -13.13 -4.51 -2.50
N LEU A 167 -14.41 -4.14 -2.61
CA LEU A 167 -15.45 -4.56 -1.68
C LEU A 167 -16.41 -5.52 -2.36
N THR A 168 -16.74 -6.61 -1.68
CA THR A 168 -17.88 -7.45 -2.07
C THR A 168 -19.16 -6.81 -1.55
N VAL A 169 -19.99 -6.32 -2.46
CA VAL A 169 -21.29 -5.70 -2.16
C VAL A 169 -22.39 -6.65 -2.60
N ASP A 170 -23.39 -6.85 -1.75
CA ASP A 170 -24.60 -7.58 -2.14
C ASP A 170 -25.54 -6.65 -2.93
N LEU A 171 -25.81 -6.99 -4.19
CA LEU A 171 -26.72 -6.22 -5.04
C LEU A 171 -28.17 -6.25 -4.55
N GLN A 172 -28.50 -7.20 -3.67
CA GLN A 172 -29.85 -7.42 -3.15
C GLN A 172 -30.00 -7.02 -1.68
N GLU A 173 -29.08 -6.22 -1.13
CA GLU A 173 -29.08 -5.76 0.27
C GLU A 173 -30.42 -5.13 0.72
N ARG A 174 -31.18 -4.54 -0.21
CA ARG A 174 -32.51 -3.95 0.07
C ARG A 174 -33.66 -4.96 0.09
N ASN A 175 -33.44 -6.19 -0.35
CA ASN A 175 -34.46 -7.21 -0.56
C ASN A 175 -34.08 -8.51 0.17
N TYR A 176 -34.31 -8.54 1.49
CA TYR A 176 -33.92 -9.62 2.41
C TYR A 176 -34.38 -11.04 2.06
N ARG A 177 -35.30 -11.20 1.10
CA ARG A 177 -35.82 -12.51 0.65
C ARG A 177 -35.14 -13.02 -0.62
N ALA A 178 -34.34 -12.19 -1.25
CA ALA A 178 -33.72 -12.51 -2.52
C ALA A 178 -32.33 -13.18 -2.28
N PRO A 179 -31.94 -14.14 -3.11
CA PRO A 179 -30.72 -14.92 -2.90
C PRO A 179 -29.47 -14.04 -3.04
N LEU A 180 -28.54 -14.19 -2.09
CA LEU A 180 -27.29 -13.44 -2.01
C LEU A 180 -26.62 -13.28 -3.38
N ASN A 181 -26.44 -12.03 -3.83
CA ASN A 181 -25.81 -11.72 -5.12
C ASN A 181 -24.64 -10.77 -4.92
N LEU A 182 -23.48 -11.36 -4.62
CA LEU A 182 -22.25 -10.62 -4.34
C LEU A 182 -21.59 -10.15 -5.64
N LYS A 183 -21.29 -8.86 -5.73
CA LYS A 183 -20.47 -8.28 -6.78
C LYS A 183 -19.27 -7.57 -6.17
N GLU A 184 -18.11 -7.78 -6.76
CA GLU A 184 -16.93 -6.97 -6.44
C GLU A 184 -17.08 -5.57 -7.03
N GLU A 185 -17.03 -4.57 -6.16
CA GLU A 185 -17.03 -3.16 -6.52
C GLU A 185 -15.70 -2.54 -6.10
N GLU A 186 -15.02 -1.94 -7.09
CA GLU A 186 -13.83 -1.14 -6.85
C GLU A 186 -14.24 0.25 -6.36
N ILE A 187 -13.80 0.61 -5.17
CA ILE A 187 -13.96 1.94 -4.59
C ILE A 187 -12.60 2.56 -4.30
N PHE A 188 -12.59 3.88 -4.10
CA PHE A 188 -11.36 4.63 -3.80
C PHE A 188 -11.48 5.38 -2.48
N GLY A 189 -10.35 5.61 -1.82
CA GLY A 189 -10.33 6.38 -0.58
C GLY A 189 -8.94 6.76 -0.09
N GLN A 190 -8.91 7.53 1.00
CA GLN A 190 -7.70 7.92 1.71
C GLN A 190 -7.63 7.20 3.05
N ILE A 191 -6.48 6.62 3.38
CA ILE A 191 -6.24 5.97 4.66
C ILE A 191 -5.85 7.02 5.70
N GLU A 192 -6.66 7.14 6.75
CA GLU A 192 -6.34 7.99 7.90
C GLU A 192 -5.31 7.30 8.80
N TYR A 193 -5.57 6.04 9.18
CA TYR A 193 -4.68 5.19 9.96
C TYR A 193 -5.03 3.71 9.78
N PHE A 194 -4.10 2.84 10.15
CA PHE A 194 -4.34 1.40 10.27
C PHE A 194 -4.53 1.01 11.73
N MET A 195 -5.25 -0.07 11.99
CA MET A 195 -5.44 -0.57 13.35
C MET A 195 -5.56 -2.07 13.42
N VAL A 196 -5.17 -2.62 14.58
CA VAL A 196 -5.47 -3.97 15.01
C VAL A 196 -6.49 -3.89 16.12
N HIS A 197 -7.56 -4.67 16.00
CA HIS A 197 -8.58 -4.78 17.03
C HIS A 197 -8.98 -6.23 17.25
N GLU A 198 -9.21 -6.58 18.51
CA GLU A 198 -9.59 -7.93 18.93
C GLU A 198 -11.09 -8.02 19.18
N PHE A 199 -11.76 -8.97 18.54
CA PHE A 199 -13.17 -9.27 18.77
C PHE A 199 -13.36 -10.79 18.84
N GLN A 200 -14.06 -11.28 19.87
CA GLN A 200 -14.26 -12.72 20.10
C GLN A 200 -12.95 -13.54 20.10
N ASN A 201 -11.92 -13.02 20.78
CA ASN A 201 -10.57 -13.60 20.86
C ASN A 201 -9.86 -13.74 19.50
N GLN A 202 -10.32 -13.01 18.48
CA GLN A 202 -9.69 -12.97 17.16
C GLN A 202 -9.23 -11.55 16.86
N GLU A 203 -7.93 -11.36 16.66
CA GLU A 203 -7.37 -10.09 16.20
C GLU A 203 -7.58 -9.91 14.70
N ARG A 204 -8.06 -8.74 14.30
CA ARG A 204 -8.25 -8.37 12.89
C ARG A 204 -7.59 -7.06 12.56
N MET A 205 -7.13 -6.96 11.33
CA MET A 205 -6.41 -5.82 10.79
C MET A 205 -7.35 -4.97 9.93
N PHE A 206 -7.48 -3.69 10.28
CA PHE A 206 -8.35 -2.74 9.60
C PHE A 206 -7.59 -1.49 9.15
N ALA A 207 -8.16 -0.81 8.17
CA ALA A 207 -7.83 0.56 7.83
C ALA A 207 -9.05 1.45 8.06
N TYR A 208 -8.81 2.62 8.66
CA TYR A 208 -9.82 3.68 8.75
C TYR A 208 -9.69 4.57 7.53
N ILE A 209 -10.70 4.56 6.67
CA ILE A 209 -10.63 5.11 5.33
C ILE A 209 -11.69 6.17 5.13
N ARG A 210 -11.29 7.29 4.52
CA ARG A 210 -12.19 8.30 3.97
C ARG A 210 -12.50 7.95 2.53
N LYS A 211 -13.69 7.39 2.27
CA LYS A 211 -14.11 6.98 0.93
C LYS A 211 -14.37 8.19 0.04
N ILE A 212 -14.28 8.03 -1.27
CA ILE A 212 -14.83 9.02 -2.21
C ILE A 212 -16.35 8.95 -2.21
N LYS A 213 -17.04 10.06 -2.48
CA LYS A 213 -18.51 10.09 -2.49
C LYS A 213 -19.09 9.47 -3.75
N LYS A 214 -18.56 9.86 -4.91
CA LYS A 214 -19.02 9.39 -6.22
C LYS A 214 -17.84 9.40 -7.18
N LEU A 215 -17.67 8.28 -7.89
CA LEU A 215 -16.70 8.17 -8.97
C LEU A 215 -17.33 8.65 -10.28
N GLU A 216 -16.66 9.56 -10.96
CA GLU A 216 -17.00 10.00 -12.30
C GLU A 216 -15.97 9.46 -13.29
N LYS A 217 -16.45 8.97 -14.44
CA LYS A 217 -15.63 8.40 -15.50
C LYS A 217 -15.90 9.16 -16.79
N ASN A 218 -14.85 9.63 -17.45
CA ASN A 218 -14.98 10.19 -18.78
C ASN A 218 -14.64 9.13 -19.83
N SER A 219 -15.66 8.64 -20.54
CA SER A 219 -15.56 7.50 -21.47
C SER A 219 -14.60 7.73 -22.64
N SER A 220 -14.31 8.98 -23.00
CA SER A 220 -13.43 9.30 -24.13
C SER A 220 -11.94 9.28 -23.79
N VAL A 221 -11.57 9.45 -22.52
CA VAL A 221 -10.15 9.55 -22.07
C VAL A 221 -9.82 8.54 -20.96
N ASN A 222 -10.78 7.68 -20.57
CA ASN A 222 -10.68 6.75 -19.44
C ASN A 222 -10.20 7.42 -18.13
N LEU A 223 -10.54 8.71 -17.95
CA LEU A 223 -10.17 9.46 -16.75
C LEU A 223 -11.19 9.22 -15.64
N LYS A 224 -10.69 8.74 -14.49
CA LYS A 224 -11.42 8.59 -13.23
C LYS A 224 -11.23 9.84 -12.38
N PHE A 225 -12.30 10.49 -11.91
CA PHE A 225 -12.20 11.66 -11.02
C PHE A 225 -13.39 11.75 -10.05
N PHE A 226 -13.28 12.62 -9.04
CA PHE A 226 -14.35 12.90 -8.07
C PHE A 226 -14.23 14.33 -7.53
N ASP A 227 -15.32 14.85 -6.95
CA ASP A 227 -15.39 16.23 -6.44
C ASP A 227 -15.34 16.30 -4.90
N SER A 228 -15.72 15.23 -4.23
CA SER A 228 -15.96 15.24 -2.79
C SER A 228 -15.68 13.89 -2.12
N PHE A 229 -15.22 13.98 -0.88
CA PHE A 229 -15.03 12.83 -0.01
C PHE A 229 -16.34 12.49 0.71
N GLY A 230 -16.60 11.19 0.84
CA GLY A 230 -17.68 10.62 1.62
C GLY A 230 -17.31 10.40 3.09
N PRO A 231 -18.13 9.61 3.82
CA PRO A 231 -17.91 9.35 5.23
C PRO A 231 -16.67 8.48 5.46
N LEU A 232 -16.13 8.59 6.67
CA LEU A 232 -15.08 7.69 7.17
C LEU A 232 -15.69 6.34 7.56
N GLN A 233 -15.04 5.24 7.18
CA GLN A 233 -15.46 3.87 7.46
C GLN A 233 -14.25 2.96 7.71
N TYR A 234 -14.44 1.87 8.46
CA TYR A 234 -13.45 0.80 8.56
C TYR A 234 -13.58 -0.19 7.40
N VAL A 235 -12.44 -0.61 6.88
CA VAL A 235 -12.34 -1.69 5.90
C VAL A 235 -11.25 -2.65 6.37
N GLU A 236 -11.52 -3.95 6.29
CA GLU A 236 -10.52 -4.97 6.57
C GLU A 236 -9.39 -4.91 5.52
N VAL A 237 -8.13 -5.08 5.95
CA VAL A 237 -6.97 -4.88 5.06
C VAL A 237 -6.95 -5.78 3.83
N ILE A 238 -7.67 -6.90 3.85
CA ILE A 238 -7.83 -7.80 2.70
C ILE A 238 -8.50 -7.09 1.52
N GLY A 239 -9.42 -6.15 1.79
CA GLY A 239 -10.08 -5.37 0.76
C GLY A 239 -9.18 -4.32 0.12
N ILE A 240 -8.03 -3.99 0.72
CA ILE A 240 -7.08 -3.03 0.13
C ILE A 240 -6.30 -3.72 -0.96
N ASP A 241 -6.48 -3.24 -2.19
CA ASP A 241 -5.83 -3.81 -3.36
C ASP A 241 -4.48 -3.13 -3.62
N ARG A 242 -4.52 -1.85 -4.02
CA ARG A 242 -3.32 -1.13 -4.48
C ARG A 242 -3.33 0.35 -4.14
N ASN A 243 -2.14 0.94 -4.20
CA ASN A 243 -1.95 2.37 -4.04
C ASN A 243 -2.36 3.12 -5.32
N VAL A 244 -3.11 4.20 -5.16
CA VAL A 244 -3.43 5.15 -6.24
C VAL A 244 -3.03 6.54 -5.80
N ARG A 245 -2.99 7.51 -6.72
CA ARG A 245 -2.73 8.91 -6.37
C ARG A 245 -3.95 9.77 -6.71
N PHE A 246 -4.32 10.64 -5.79
CA PHE A 246 -5.30 11.70 -6.06
C PHE A 246 -4.56 12.99 -6.40
N PHE A 247 -4.88 13.56 -7.55
CA PHE A 247 -4.32 14.81 -8.05
C PHE A 247 -5.40 15.90 -7.99
N GLU A 248 -5.20 16.89 -7.13
CA GLU A 248 -6.14 18.00 -6.94
C GLU A 248 -5.99 19.03 -8.07
N VAL A 249 -7.10 19.39 -8.71
CA VAL A 249 -7.20 20.41 -9.75
C VAL A 249 -8.32 21.37 -9.40
N LEU A 250 -8.04 22.66 -9.47
CA LEU A 250 -9.01 23.72 -9.25
C LEU A 250 -9.53 24.21 -10.61
N LEU A 251 -10.81 23.99 -10.89
CA LEU A 251 -11.50 24.45 -12.09
C LEU A 251 -12.71 25.28 -11.67
N GLU A 252 -12.82 26.51 -12.16
CA GLU A 252 -14.00 27.38 -11.93
C GLU A 252 -14.38 27.51 -10.43
N LYS A 253 -13.38 27.62 -9.54
CA LYS A 253 -13.54 27.65 -8.07
C LYS A 253 -14.09 26.36 -7.44
N LYS A 254 -14.23 25.27 -8.19
CA LYS A 254 -14.51 23.92 -7.68
C LYS A 254 -13.23 23.08 -7.66
N LYS A 255 -13.11 22.22 -6.65
CA LYS A 255 -12.01 21.28 -6.50
C LYS A 255 -12.41 19.93 -7.11
N TYR A 256 -11.57 19.43 -7.99
CA TYR A 256 -11.67 18.09 -8.55
C TYR A 256 -10.43 17.29 -8.19
N TYR A 257 -10.61 16.00 -7.98
CA TYR A 257 -9.53 15.06 -7.71
C TYR A 257 -9.50 14.02 -8.80
N TYR A 258 -8.45 14.03 -9.62
CA TYR A 258 -8.21 13.00 -10.62
C TYR A 258 -7.50 11.82 -9.97
N ILE A 259 -7.92 10.61 -10.34
CA ILE A 259 -7.34 9.37 -9.84
C ILE A 259 -6.32 8.89 -10.86
N ILE A 260 -5.06 8.85 -10.43
CA ILE A 260 -3.94 8.32 -11.19
C ILE A 260 -3.63 6.95 -10.62
N ASP A 261 -3.95 5.93 -11.39
CA ASP A 261 -3.56 4.56 -11.12
C ASP A 261 -2.34 4.21 -11.96
N LYS A 262 -1.31 3.64 -11.33
CA LYS A 262 -0.10 3.19 -12.03
C LYS A 262 -0.29 1.83 -12.70
N TYR A 263 -1.27 1.05 -12.27
CA TYR A 263 -1.45 -0.34 -12.66
C TYR A 263 -2.57 -0.53 -13.71
N GLU A 264 -3.47 0.43 -13.87
CA GLU A 264 -4.58 0.34 -14.84
C GLU A 264 -4.46 1.28 -16.06
N ASN A 265 -3.61 2.30 -16.02
CA ASN A 265 -3.54 3.33 -17.07
C ASN A 265 -2.59 2.99 -18.24
N TRP A 266 -2.21 1.71 -18.41
CA TRP A 266 -1.28 1.24 -19.44
C TRP A 266 -1.75 -0.09 -20.03
#